data_AF-A0A1N6DES0-F1
#
_entry.id   AF-A0A1N6DES0-F1
#
_cell.length_a   1.000
_cell.length_b   1.000
_cell.length_c   1.000
_cell.angle_alpha   90.00
_cell.angle_beta   90.00
_cell.angle_gamma   90.00
#
_symmetry.space_group_name_H-M   'P 1'
#
loop_
_entity.id
_entity.type
_entity.pdbx_description
1 polymer ?
#
loop_
_entity_poly.entity_id
_entity_poly.type
_entity_poly.pdbx_seq_one_letter_code
_entity_poly.pdbx_strand_id
1 'polypeptide(L)'
;MANQNGLAVTNPRIRSVQEWLRDQKNDELQDGFHDNYHGLMVGPCDRKTIRREESCRLLVILGSCHMDQFDCNYEEWTVPYRIDVYRAEAQGWPGPADPKMLLSPKQFADCRRAKRTGEQFEIESRHLITPMEGRWRVMTDRGLYLVNVEENGYAEDVEGYPTASFETPLEAASAYLWAVAIGKARGARYTAAMRNFGREERE
;
A
#
# COMPACT_ATOMS: atom_id res chain seq x y z
N MET A 1 -53.99 37.65 27.31
CA MET A 1 -52.66 38.15 26.89
C MET A 1 -51.66 37.03 27.16
N ALA A 2 -51.16 36.40 26.09
CA ALA A 2 -50.32 35.22 26.14
C ALA A 2 -48.88 35.60 26.50
N ASN A 3 -48.29 34.88 27.46
CA ASN A 3 -46.88 35.02 27.83
C ASN A 3 -46.12 33.79 27.30
N GLN A 4 -44.98 34.04 26.66
CA GLN A 4 -44.24 33.10 25.82
C GLN A 4 -43.46 32.08 26.67
N ASN A 5 -43.75 30.79 26.49
CA ASN A 5 -42.93 29.68 26.95
C ASN A 5 -41.76 29.48 25.96
N GLY A 6 -40.58 30.00 26.30
CA GLY A 6 -39.33 29.65 25.63
C GLY A 6 -38.74 28.36 26.21
N LEU A 7 -39.05 27.22 25.59
CA LEU A 7 -38.36 25.96 25.84
C LEU A 7 -36.94 26.05 25.25
N ALA A 8 -35.94 26.29 26.10
CA ALA A 8 -34.54 26.09 25.75
C ALA A 8 -34.26 24.57 25.71
N VAL A 9 -34.30 23.99 24.52
CA VAL A 9 -33.82 22.63 24.26
C VAL A 9 -32.29 22.67 24.30
N THR A 10 -31.69 22.32 25.45
CA THR A 10 -30.25 22.07 25.54
C THR A 10 -29.94 20.71 24.92
N ASN A 11 -29.49 20.72 23.67
CA ASN A 11 -29.04 19.51 22.97
C ASN A 11 -27.65 19.08 23.52
N PRO A 12 -27.48 17.89 24.12
CA PRO A 12 -26.24 17.54 24.85
C PRO A 12 -25.04 17.12 23.96
N ARG A 13 -25.10 17.27 22.64
CA ARG A 13 -24.07 16.70 21.74
C ARG A 13 -23.72 17.59 20.55
N ILE A 14 -23.31 18.82 20.81
CA ILE A 14 -22.51 19.57 19.84
C ILE A 14 -21.22 19.95 20.55
N ARG A 15 -20.21 19.07 20.45
CA ARG A 15 -18.85 19.45 20.79
C ARG A 15 -18.46 20.61 19.90
N SER A 16 -17.88 21.65 20.48
CA SER A 16 -17.40 22.77 19.68
C SER A 16 -16.28 22.31 18.76
N VAL A 17 -16.19 22.87 17.56
CA VAL A 17 -15.05 22.66 16.64
C VAL A 17 -13.73 22.94 17.35
N GLN A 18 -13.72 23.86 18.32
CA GLN A 18 -12.56 24.16 19.16
C GLN A 18 -12.20 23.07 20.18
N GLU A 19 -13.16 22.30 20.69
CA GLU A 19 -12.89 21.11 21.53
C GLU A 19 -12.35 19.95 20.68
N TRP A 20 -12.90 19.74 19.48
CA TRP A 20 -12.37 18.74 18.54
C TRP A 20 -10.94 19.08 18.09
N LEU A 21 -10.67 20.36 17.81
CA LEU A 21 -9.31 20.86 17.49
C LEU A 21 -8.37 20.91 18.70
N ARG A 22 -8.86 20.87 19.94
CA ARG A 22 -8.02 20.73 21.15
C ARG A 22 -7.63 19.28 21.39
N ASP A 23 -8.52 18.32 21.12
CA ASP A 23 -8.20 16.89 21.17
C ASP A 23 -7.15 16.53 20.09
N GLN A 24 -7.23 17.12 18.88
CA GLN A 24 -6.22 16.91 17.83
C GLN A 24 -4.84 17.54 18.12
N LYS A 25 -4.70 18.42 19.12
CA LYS A 25 -3.42 19.07 19.44
C LYS A 25 -2.46 18.20 20.25
N ASN A 26 -2.86 17.00 20.66
CA ASN A 26 -2.07 16.11 21.51
C ASN A 26 -1.81 14.72 20.93
N ASP A 27 -2.21 14.44 19.68
CA ASP A 27 -1.81 13.19 19.03
C ASP A 27 -0.38 13.37 18.49
N GLU A 28 0.60 13.20 19.37
CA GLU A 28 2.01 13.16 18.99
C GLU A 28 2.20 12.01 18.00
N LEU A 29 2.56 12.34 16.76
CA LEU A 29 2.86 11.37 15.71
C LEU A 29 3.90 10.38 16.25
N GLN A 30 3.51 9.13 16.30
CA GLN A 30 4.36 8.03 16.71
C GLN A 30 5.05 7.47 15.47
N ASP A 31 6.38 7.47 15.50
CA ASP A 31 7.18 6.91 14.42
C ASP A 31 7.13 5.38 14.42
N GLY A 32 7.27 4.79 13.25
CA GLY A 32 7.44 3.36 13.05
C GLY A 32 7.96 3.09 11.65
N PHE A 33 7.87 1.83 11.21
CA PHE A 33 8.14 1.48 9.83
C PHE A 33 7.23 0.39 9.32
N HIS A 34 6.96 0.42 8.02
CA HIS A 34 6.28 -0.63 7.29
C HIS A 34 7.33 -1.60 6.74
N ASP A 35 7.29 -2.83 7.22
CA ASP A 35 8.00 -3.95 6.63
C ASP A 35 7.31 -4.34 5.33
N ASN A 36 7.81 -3.85 4.20
CA ASN A 36 7.25 -4.11 2.87
C ASN A 36 7.38 -5.58 2.46
N TYR A 37 8.24 -6.37 3.10
CA TYR A 37 8.37 -7.78 2.78
C TYR A 37 7.23 -8.59 3.41
N HIS A 38 6.95 -8.40 4.71
CA HIS A 38 5.88 -9.12 5.42
C HIS A 38 4.53 -8.39 5.40
N GLY A 39 4.50 -7.09 5.08
CA GLY A 39 3.31 -6.25 5.16
C GLY A 39 2.95 -5.84 6.58
N LEU A 40 3.93 -5.70 7.48
CA LEU A 40 3.70 -5.39 8.90
C LEU A 40 4.01 -3.93 9.21
N MET A 41 3.11 -3.27 9.94
CA MET A 41 3.36 -1.97 10.57
C MET A 41 4.01 -2.19 11.93
N VAL A 42 5.29 -1.84 12.05
CA VAL A 42 6.08 -2.03 13.26
C VAL A 42 6.21 -0.71 14.00
N GLY A 43 5.76 -0.68 15.25
CA GLY A 43 5.90 0.50 16.08
C GLY A 43 5.08 0.47 17.38
N PRO A 44 5.09 1.58 18.12
CA PRO A 44 5.92 2.77 17.87
C PRO A 44 7.41 2.46 18.06
N CYS A 45 8.27 3.23 17.41
CA CYS A 45 9.72 3.10 17.48
C CYS A 45 10.35 4.43 17.90
N ASP A 46 11.39 4.35 18.73
CA ASP A 46 12.22 5.53 18.99
C ASP A 46 13.11 5.86 17.77
N ARG A 47 13.62 7.10 17.74
CA ARG A 47 14.47 7.59 16.64
C ARG A 47 15.75 6.78 16.45
N LYS A 48 16.27 6.14 17.50
CA LYS A 48 17.49 5.32 17.43
C LYS A 48 17.19 3.99 16.74
N THR A 49 16.02 3.41 16.98
CA THR A 49 15.50 2.24 16.29
C THR A 49 15.27 2.53 14.81
N ILE A 50 14.58 3.63 14.48
CA ILE A 50 14.39 4.04 13.08
C ILE A 50 15.73 4.16 12.34
N ARG A 51 16.68 4.90 12.91
CA ARG A 51 18.02 5.08 12.30
C ARG A 51 18.82 3.79 12.11
N ARG A 52 18.54 2.75 12.91
CA ARG A 52 19.22 1.47 12.76
C ARG A 52 18.74 0.72 11.53
N GLU A 53 17.46 0.87 11.22
CA GLU A 53 16.77 0.09 10.20
C GLU A 53 16.60 0.86 8.88
N GLU A 54 16.78 2.20 8.89
CA GLU A 54 16.57 3.10 7.73
C GLU A 54 17.41 2.78 6.49
N SER A 55 18.50 2.02 6.64
CA SER A 55 19.32 1.59 5.50
C SER A 55 18.70 0.45 4.70
N CYS A 56 17.69 -0.24 5.25
CA CYS A 56 17.01 -1.34 4.59
C CYS A 56 15.91 -0.81 3.68
N ARG A 57 16.02 -1.03 2.37
CA ARG A 57 15.05 -0.53 1.37
C ARG A 57 13.66 -1.18 1.49
N LEU A 58 13.56 -2.29 2.21
CA LEU A 58 12.29 -2.99 2.45
C LEU A 58 11.58 -2.44 3.70
N LEU A 59 12.14 -1.46 4.38
CA LEU A 59 11.54 -0.80 5.54
C LEU A 59 11.24 0.66 5.18
N VAL A 60 9.95 1.01 5.18
CA VAL A 60 9.49 2.38 4.87
C VAL A 60 9.10 3.07 6.17
N ILE A 61 9.75 4.18 6.49
CA ILE A 61 9.44 4.96 7.69
C ILE A 61 8.02 5.53 7.57
N LEU A 62 7.23 5.40 8.63
CA LEU A 62 5.88 5.94 8.71
C LEU A 62 5.64 6.65 10.04
N GLY A 63 4.67 7.55 10.05
CA GLY A 63 4.16 8.18 11.27
C GLY A 63 2.68 7.83 11.42
N SER A 64 2.29 7.40 12.61
CA SER A 64 0.91 7.09 12.97
C SER A 64 0.42 8.01 14.09
N CYS A 65 -0.82 8.47 14.01
CA CYS A 65 -1.48 9.18 15.13
C CYS A 65 -2.05 8.22 16.18
N HIS A 66 -2.14 6.92 15.89
CA HIS A 66 -2.80 5.95 16.75
C HIS A 66 -1.99 4.66 16.93
N MET A 67 -1.84 4.25 18.19
CA MET A 67 -1.05 3.08 18.59
C MET A 67 -1.61 1.75 18.07
N ASP A 68 -2.91 1.69 17.81
CA ASP A 68 -3.61 0.52 17.27
C ASP A 68 -3.39 0.32 15.77
N GLN A 69 -2.73 1.26 15.09
CA GLN A 69 -2.30 1.10 13.70
C GLN A 69 -1.01 0.28 13.57
N PHE A 70 -0.33 -0.06 14.67
CA PHE A 70 0.83 -0.94 14.62
C PHE A 70 0.41 -2.39 14.83
N ASP A 71 0.86 -3.26 13.92
CA ASP A 71 0.60 -4.70 13.99
C ASP A 71 1.40 -5.38 15.07
N CYS A 72 2.60 -4.85 15.38
CA CYS A 72 3.50 -5.36 16.41
C CYS A 72 4.51 -4.29 16.87
N ASN A 73 5.10 -4.50 18.05
CA ASN A 73 6.22 -3.68 18.51
C ASN A 73 7.56 -4.16 17.91
N TYR A 74 8.61 -3.37 18.13
CA TYR A 74 9.93 -3.67 17.58
C TYR A 74 10.52 -5.00 18.08
N GLU A 75 10.35 -5.33 19.36
CA GLU A 75 10.83 -6.58 19.94
C GLU A 75 10.15 -7.80 19.31
N GLU A 76 8.83 -7.74 19.14
CA GLU A 76 8.02 -8.78 18.47
C GLU A 76 8.47 -8.98 17.03
N TRP A 77 8.84 -7.91 16.32
CA TRP A 77 9.30 -7.99 14.94
C TRP A 77 10.73 -8.54 14.80
N THR A 78 11.64 -8.15 15.70
CA THR A 78 13.09 -8.44 15.55
C THR A 78 13.46 -9.92 15.53
N VAL A 79 12.77 -10.75 16.32
CA VAL A 79 13.17 -12.14 16.54
C VAL A 79 12.79 -13.06 15.36
N PRO A 80 11.55 -13.02 14.83
CA PRO A 80 11.16 -13.86 13.70
C PRO A 80 11.34 -13.21 12.31
N TYR A 81 11.24 -11.87 12.17
CA TYR A 81 11.05 -11.26 10.84
C TYR A 81 12.24 -10.48 10.33
N ARG A 82 12.95 -9.76 11.21
CA ARG A 82 14.07 -8.89 10.80
C ARG A 82 15.11 -9.59 9.94
N ILE A 83 15.54 -10.79 10.33
CA ILE A 83 16.54 -11.56 9.57
C ILE A 83 16.03 -11.88 8.16
N ASP A 84 14.75 -12.22 8.01
CA ASP A 84 14.17 -12.58 6.72
C ASP A 84 14.03 -11.36 5.81
N VAL A 85 13.69 -10.18 6.36
CA VAL A 85 13.70 -8.92 5.60
C VAL A 85 15.09 -8.62 5.03
N TYR A 86 16.13 -8.65 5.86
CA TYR A 86 17.49 -8.37 5.39
C TYR A 86 18.00 -9.43 4.40
N ARG A 87 17.61 -10.70 4.57
CA ARG A 87 17.92 -11.75 3.58
C ARG A 87 17.22 -11.48 2.25
N ALA A 88 15.94 -11.13 2.27
CA ALA A 88 15.18 -10.79 1.07
C ALA A 88 15.77 -9.57 0.37
N GLU A 89 16.15 -8.54 1.13
CA GLU A 89 16.83 -7.36 0.61
C GLU A 89 18.13 -7.73 -0.11
N ALA A 90 19.00 -8.50 0.55
CA ALA A 90 20.30 -8.92 0.03
C ALA A 90 20.19 -9.80 -1.23
N GLN A 91 19.08 -10.55 -1.36
CA GLN A 91 18.76 -11.33 -2.55
C GLN A 91 18.15 -10.48 -3.68
N GLY A 92 17.93 -9.19 -3.45
CA GLY A 92 17.37 -8.29 -4.44
C GLY A 92 15.85 -8.39 -4.57
N TRP A 93 15.13 -8.93 -3.60
CA TRP A 93 13.67 -9.07 -3.63
C TRP A 93 12.95 -7.72 -3.84
N PRO A 94 11.88 -7.62 -4.65
CA PRO A 94 11.26 -8.71 -5.40
C PRO A 94 12.07 -9.14 -6.63
N GLY A 95 13.02 -8.33 -7.08
CA GLY A 95 13.79 -8.61 -8.29
C GLY A 95 12.97 -8.27 -9.55
N PRO A 96 13.60 -8.36 -10.74
CA PRO A 96 12.93 -8.00 -11.98
C PRO A 96 11.83 -9.00 -12.35
N ALA A 97 10.70 -8.49 -12.85
CA ALA A 97 9.66 -9.30 -13.45
C ALA A 97 10.17 -9.92 -14.78
N ASP A 98 10.20 -11.26 -14.90
CA ASP A 98 10.42 -11.91 -16.20
C ASP A 98 9.08 -12.09 -16.92
N PRO A 99 8.82 -11.37 -18.04
CA PRO A 99 7.58 -11.49 -18.79
C PRO A 99 7.28 -12.92 -19.23
N LYS A 100 8.30 -13.73 -19.54
CA LYS A 100 8.14 -15.10 -20.04
C LYS A 100 7.61 -16.05 -18.97
N MET A 101 7.85 -15.74 -17.70
CA MET A 101 7.37 -16.52 -16.58
C MET A 101 5.97 -16.09 -16.13
N LEU A 102 5.59 -14.85 -16.40
CA LEU A 102 4.36 -14.25 -15.88
C LEU A 102 3.18 -14.32 -16.86
N LEU A 103 3.41 -14.04 -18.14
CA LEU A 103 2.32 -13.90 -19.10
C LEU A 103 1.95 -15.24 -19.75
N SER A 104 0.64 -15.49 -19.83
CA SER A 104 0.08 -16.56 -20.66
C SER A 104 0.26 -16.27 -22.16
N PRO A 105 0.19 -17.29 -23.04
CA PRO A 105 0.26 -17.09 -24.50
C PRO A 105 -0.77 -16.08 -25.05
N LYS A 106 -1.98 -16.07 -24.48
CA LYS A 106 -3.03 -15.10 -24.83
C LYS A 106 -2.59 -13.68 -24.49
N GLN A 107 -2.13 -13.44 -23.26
CA GLN A 107 -1.68 -12.11 -22.81
C GLN A 107 -0.47 -11.62 -23.63
N PHE A 108 0.44 -12.51 -24.02
CA PHE A 108 1.52 -12.20 -24.97
C PHE A 108 1.02 -11.77 -26.35
N ALA A 109 -0.04 -12.41 -26.86
CA ALA A 109 -0.66 -12.03 -28.12
C ALA A 109 -1.37 -10.67 -28.01
N ASP A 110 -2.06 -10.42 -26.89
CA ASP A 110 -2.72 -9.15 -26.60
C ASP A 110 -1.71 -8.00 -26.50
N CYS A 111 -0.60 -8.18 -25.79
CA CYS A 111 0.49 -7.18 -25.73
C CYS A 111 1.06 -6.86 -27.11
N ARG A 112 1.23 -7.88 -27.98
CA ARG A 112 1.72 -7.69 -29.36
C ARG A 112 0.70 -6.97 -30.24
N ARG A 113 -0.59 -7.23 -30.06
CA ARG A 113 -1.66 -6.48 -30.74
C ARG A 113 -1.63 -5.02 -30.29
N ALA A 114 -1.69 -4.78 -28.98
CA ALA A 114 -1.67 -3.45 -28.37
C ALA A 114 -0.46 -2.62 -28.81
N LYS A 115 0.74 -3.22 -28.85
CA LYS A 115 1.96 -2.54 -29.33
C LYS A 115 1.85 -2.05 -30.79
N ARG A 116 1.10 -2.77 -31.63
CA ARG A 116 0.92 -2.42 -33.05
C ARG A 116 -0.22 -1.44 -33.28
N THR A 117 -1.31 -1.57 -32.53
CA THR A 117 -2.53 -0.79 -32.74
C THR A 117 -2.60 0.47 -31.87
N GLY A 118 -1.87 0.51 -30.75
CA GLY A 118 -2.03 1.55 -29.74
C GLY A 118 -3.35 1.47 -28.99
N GLU A 119 -4.02 0.31 -29.03
CA GLU A 119 -5.28 0.10 -28.30
C GLU A 119 -5.00 -0.48 -26.91
N GLN A 120 -5.78 -0.02 -25.93
CA GLN A 120 -5.79 -0.62 -24.60
C GLN A 120 -6.39 -2.03 -24.62
N PHE A 121 -6.04 -2.85 -23.64
CA PHE A 121 -6.63 -4.18 -23.46
C PHE A 121 -6.73 -4.57 -21.99
N GLU A 122 -7.65 -5.48 -21.69
CA GLU A 122 -7.82 -6.05 -20.34
C GLU A 122 -6.81 -7.18 -20.11
N ILE A 123 -5.97 -7.05 -19.09
CA ILE A 123 -4.94 -8.05 -18.73
C ILE A 123 -5.51 -9.16 -17.84
N GLU A 124 -6.32 -8.77 -16.86
CA GLU A 124 -7.12 -9.59 -15.96
C GLU A 124 -8.34 -8.76 -15.53
N SER A 125 -9.39 -9.43 -15.03
CA SER A 125 -10.66 -8.79 -14.67
C SER A 125 -10.46 -7.44 -13.98
N ARG A 126 -11.02 -6.39 -14.60
CA ARG A 126 -11.01 -5.01 -14.13
C ARG A 126 -9.66 -4.28 -14.17
N HIS A 127 -8.65 -4.83 -14.84
CA HIS A 127 -7.35 -4.17 -15.03
C HIS A 127 -7.03 -4.03 -16.52
N LEU A 128 -6.72 -2.80 -16.92
CA LEU A 128 -6.47 -2.38 -18.28
C LEU A 128 -5.01 -1.95 -18.43
N ILE A 129 -4.39 -2.39 -19.53
CA ILE A 129 -3.10 -1.87 -19.99
C ILE A 129 -3.40 -0.78 -21.01
N THR A 130 -3.12 0.46 -20.63
CA THR A 130 -3.61 1.65 -21.33
C THR A 130 -2.44 2.50 -21.86
N PRO A 131 -2.46 2.92 -23.13
CA PRO A 131 -1.47 3.85 -23.65
C PRO A 131 -1.84 5.29 -23.24
N MET A 132 -0.86 6.03 -22.75
CA MET A 132 -1.00 7.41 -22.29
C MET A 132 0.31 8.16 -22.50
N GLU A 133 0.26 9.28 -23.23
CA GLU A 133 1.41 10.17 -23.47
C GLU A 133 2.64 9.44 -24.05
N GLY A 134 2.40 8.46 -24.93
CA GLY A 134 3.46 7.66 -25.55
C GLY A 134 4.05 6.55 -24.66
N ARG A 135 3.52 6.36 -23.45
CA ARG A 135 3.90 5.29 -22.52
C ARG A 135 2.71 4.38 -22.23
N TRP A 136 2.96 3.26 -21.57
CA TRP A 136 1.94 2.32 -21.14
C TRP A 136 1.78 2.36 -19.63
N ARG A 137 0.55 2.37 -19.14
CA ARG A 137 0.21 2.38 -17.70
C ARG A 137 -0.75 1.24 -17.39
N VAL A 138 -0.81 0.85 -16.13
CA VAL A 138 -1.79 -0.11 -15.60
C VAL A 138 -2.88 0.66 -14.90
N MET A 139 -4.13 0.46 -15.30
CA MET A 139 -5.30 1.17 -14.78
C MET A 139 -6.39 0.18 -14.35
N THR A 140 -7.02 0.44 -13.22
CA THR A 140 -8.21 -0.30 -12.76
C THR A 140 -9.48 0.18 -13.48
N ASP A 141 -10.56 -0.59 -13.42
CA ASP A 141 -11.89 -0.19 -13.91
C ASP A 141 -12.49 1.02 -13.17
N ARG A 142 -11.89 1.41 -12.04
CA ARG A 142 -12.24 2.59 -11.24
C ARG A 142 -11.39 3.82 -11.55
N GLY A 143 -10.47 3.76 -12.51
CA GLY A 143 -9.61 4.87 -12.87
C GLY A 143 -8.41 5.09 -11.94
N LEU A 144 -8.09 4.12 -11.07
CA LEU A 144 -6.85 4.13 -10.29
C LEU A 144 -5.70 3.54 -11.09
N TYR A 145 -4.51 4.13 -10.98
CA TYR A 145 -3.30 3.73 -11.68
C TYR A 145 -2.32 3.04 -10.74
N LEU A 146 -1.59 2.04 -11.24
CA LEU A 146 -0.47 1.46 -10.51
C LEU A 146 0.62 2.53 -10.31
N VAL A 147 1.01 2.76 -9.07
CA VAL A 147 2.01 3.77 -8.67
C VAL A 147 3.27 3.13 -8.11
N ASN A 148 3.15 1.95 -7.50
CA ASN A 148 4.27 1.22 -6.94
C ASN A 148 4.07 -0.28 -7.18
N VAL A 149 4.95 -0.87 -8.00
CA VAL A 149 4.94 -2.30 -8.34
C VAL A 149 5.26 -3.16 -7.12
N GLU A 150 6.24 -2.74 -6.31
CA GLU A 150 6.72 -3.50 -5.15
C GLU A 150 5.66 -3.55 -4.04
N GLU A 151 4.87 -2.49 -3.92
CA GLU A 151 3.81 -2.39 -2.93
C GLU A 151 2.43 -2.78 -3.47
N ASN A 152 2.31 -3.13 -4.76
CA ASN A 152 1.01 -3.31 -5.43
C ASN A 152 0.04 -2.13 -5.14
N GLY A 153 0.59 -0.91 -5.13
CA GLY A 153 -0.11 0.31 -4.74
C GLY A 153 -0.80 0.98 -5.93
N TYR A 154 -2.01 1.47 -5.72
CA TYR A 154 -2.80 2.18 -6.72
C TYR A 154 -3.28 3.53 -6.19
N ALA A 155 -3.29 4.55 -7.04
CA ALA A 155 -3.81 5.88 -6.71
C ALA A 155 -4.47 6.54 -7.92
N GLU A 156 -5.25 7.60 -7.68
CA GLU A 156 -5.72 8.49 -8.74
C GLU A 156 -4.54 9.23 -9.39
N ASP A 157 -4.67 9.61 -10.66
CA ASP A 157 -3.66 10.43 -11.34
C ASP A 157 -3.77 11.88 -10.84
N VAL A 158 -2.96 12.19 -9.82
CA VAL A 158 -2.91 13.51 -9.18
C VAL A 158 -1.55 14.15 -9.40
N GLU A 159 -1.54 15.46 -9.61
CA GLU A 159 -0.32 16.23 -9.81
C GLU A 159 0.64 16.05 -8.62
N GLY A 160 1.89 15.68 -8.91
CA GLY A 160 2.91 15.41 -7.90
C GLY A 160 2.99 13.97 -7.41
N TYR A 161 2.11 13.07 -7.88
CA TYR A 161 2.17 11.65 -7.55
C TYR A 161 2.31 10.79 -8.82
N PRO A 162 3.55 10.53 -9.27
CA PRO A 162 3.78 9.92 -10.57
C PRO A 162 3.29 8.47 -10.62
N THR A 163 2.44 8.17 -11.60
CA THR A 163 2.04 6.78 -11.89
C THR A 163 3.20 6.00 -12.52
N ALA A 164 3.24 4.70 -12.28
CA ALA A 164 4.19 3.81 -12.95
C ALA A 164 3.88 3.78 -14.45
N SER A 165 4.90 4.09 -15.26
CA SER A 165 4.80 4.12 -16.71
C SER A 165 5.91 3.31 -17.35
N PHE A 166 5.57 2.65 -18.46
CA PHE A 166 6.40 1.63 -19.10
C PHE A 166 6.56 1.92 -20.59
N GLU A 167 7.65 1.47 -21.18
CA GLU A 167 7.93 1.70 -22.62
C GLU A 167 7.01 0.84 -23.50
N THR A 168 6.63 -0.33 -23.00
CA THR A 168 5.87 -1.30 -23.79
C THR A 168 4.65 -1.84 -23.04
N PRO A 169 3.61 -2.30 -23.76
CA PRO A 169 2.47 -2.97 -23.11
C PRO A 169 2.90 -4.26 -22.43
N LEU A 170 3.97 -4.90 -22.93
CA LEU A 170 4.53 -6.12 -22.34
C LEU A 170 5.12 -5.85 -20.96
N GLU A 171 5.91 -4.78 -20.81
CA GLU A 171 6.44 -4.34 -19.53
C GLU A 171 5.32 -3.98 -18.55
N ALA A 172 4.33 -3.19 -18.98
CA ALA A 172 3.19 -2.82 -18.14
C ALA A 172 2.40 -4.05 -17.65
N ALA A 173 2.10 -4.98 -18.56
CA ALA A 173 1.43 -6.23 -18.20
C ALA A 173 2.27 -7.09 -17.24
N SER A 174 3.58 -7.15 -17.44
CA SER A 174 4.48 -7.92 -16.58
C SER A 174 4.57 -7.29 -15.19
N ALA A 175 4.66 -5.97 -15.12
CA ALA A 175 4.66 -5.22 -13.88
C ALA A 175 3.36 -5.41 -13.09
N TYR A 176 2.20 -5.39 -13.75
CA TYR A 176 0.92 -5.69 -13.11
C TYR A 176 0.91 -7.11 -12.50
N LEU A 177 1.21 -8.14 -13.29
CA LEU A 177 1.19 -9.52 -12.82
C LEU A 177 2.21 -9.75 -11.70
N TRP A 178 3.35 -9.06 -11.77
CA TRP A 178 4.36 -9.09 -10.72
C TRP A 178 3.89 -8.43 -9.43
N ALA A 179 3.29 -7.24 -9.52
CA ALA A 179 2.70 -6.55 -8.38
C ALA A 179 1.63 -7.41 -7.69
N VAL A 180 0.77 -8.07 -8.46
CA VAL A 180 -0.24 -9.00 -7.93
C VAL A 180 0.41 -10.19 -7.21
N ALA A 181 1.45 -10.79 -7.81
CA ALA A 181 2.16 -11.92 -7.20
C ALA A 181 2.85 -11.52 -5.89
N ILE A 182 3.54 -10.36 -5.88
CA ILE A 182 4.16 -9.78 -4.68
C ILE A 182 3.11 -9.52 -3.61
N GLY A 183 2.02 -8.84 -3.97
CA GLY A 183 0.92 -8.53 -3.06
C GLY A 183 0.33 -9.77 -2.40
N LYS A 184 0.07 -10.83 -3.18
CA LYS A 184 -0.39 -12.13 -2.66
C LYS A 184 0.62 -12.78 -1.72
N ALA A 185 1.90 -12.81 -2.12
CA ALA A 185 2.95 -13.41 -1.30
C ALA A 185 3.17 -12.65 0.02
N ARG A 186 3.09 -11.31 -0.02
CA ARG A 186 3.13 -10.45 1.17
C ARG A 186 1.91 -10.68 2.06
N GLY A 187 0.70 -10.74 1.51
CA GLY A 187 -0.51 -11.06 2.27
C GLY A 187 -0.41 -12.41 2.98
N ALA A 188 0.13 -13.44 2.33
CA ALA A 188 0.36 -14.73 2.97
C ALA A 188 1.38 -14.66 4.13
N ARG A 189 2.46 -13.88 3.96
CA ARG A 189 3.43 -13.63 5.03
C ARG A 189 2.82 -12.84 6.20
N TYR A 190 2.00 -11.83 5.90
CA TYR A 190 1.26 -11.06 6.90
C TYR A 190 0.35 -11.96 7.73
N THR A 191 -0.50 -12.78 7.09
CA THR A 191 -1.39 -13.71 7.79
C THR A 191 -0.60 -14.69 8.67
N ALA A 192 0.51 -15.22 8.17
CA ALA A 192 1.38 -16.09 8.97
C ALA A 192 1.97 -15.34 10.18
N ALA A 193 2.32 -14.06 10.02
CA ALA A 193 2.83 -13.25 11.11
C ALA A 193 1.77 -12.96 12.17
N MET A 194 0.57 -12.55 11.77
CA MET A 194 -0.55 -12.31 12.68
C MET A 194 -0.92 -13.58 13.46
N ARG A 195 -0.84 -14.76 12.84
CA ARG A 195 -0.99 -16.04 13.54
C ARG A 195 0.09 -16.27 14.59
N ASN A 196 1.36 -15.98 14.27
CA ASN A 196 2.47 -16.12 15.22
C ASN A 196 2.32 -15.17 16.42
N PHE A 197 1.75 -13.99 16.22
CA PHE A 197 1.42 -13.06 17.30
C PHE A 197 0.19 -13.47 18.13
N GLY A 198 -0.57 -14.49 17.69
CA GLY A 198 -1.85 -14.84 18.30
C GLY A 198 -2.96 -13.83 18.03
N ARG A 199 -2.85 -13.06 16.93
CA ARG A 199 -3.73 -11.95 16.52
C ARG A 199 -4.57 -12.26 15.27
N GLU A 200 -4.71 -13.53 14.89
CA GLU A 200 -5.56 -13.90 13.74
C GLU A 200 -7.03 -13.54 14.06
N GLU A 201 -7.63 -12.66 13.24
CA GLU A 201 -9.08 -12.46 13.28
C GLU A 201 -9.72 -13.82 12.97
N ARG A 202 -10.50 -14.35 13.91
CA ARG A 202 -11.28 -15.57 13.66
C ARG A 202 -12.33 -15.21 12.62
N GLU A 203 -12.16 -15.74 11.41
CA GLU A 203 -13.20 -15.74 10.36
C GLU A 203 -14.51 -16.39 10.87
#